data_AF-A0A7J8NAX8-F1
#
_entry.id   AF-A0A7J8NAX8-F1
#
_cell.length_a   1.000
_cell.length_b   1.000
_cell.length_c   1.000
_cell.angle_alpha   90.00
_cell.angle_beta   90.00
_cell.angle_gamma   90.00
#
_symmetry.space_group_name_H-M   'P 1'
#
loop_
_entity.id
_entity.type
_entity.pdbx_description
1 polymer ?
#
loop_
_entity_poly.entity_id
_entity_poly.type
_entity_poly.pdbx_seq_one_letter_code
_entity_poly.pdbx_strand_id
1 'polypeptide(L)'
;MEKMRLCIVVLACVVVSAAAQSGTNVRASYHEYNPQNINWDLSAASVYCATWDANRPLEWRRRHGWTAFCAPGGPQGQAACGRCLR
;
A
#
# COMPACT_ATOMS: atom_id res chain seq x y z
N MET A 1 30.06 23.98 -5.39
CA MET A 1 30.42 22.55 -5.38
C MET A 1 29.90 21.83 -4.13
N GLU A 2 30.04 22.41 -2.93
CA GLU A 2 29.58 21.80 -1.68
C GLU A 2 28.05 21.61 -1.58
N LYS A 3 27.26 22.64 -1.90
CA LYS A 3 25.78 22.54 -1.96
C LYS A 3 25.29 21.47 -2.96
N MET A 4 25.98 21.32 -4.09
CA MET A 4 25.67 20.29 -5.09
C MET A 4 25.94 18.88 -4.55
N ARG A 5 27.07 18.70 -3.84
CA ARG A 5 27.41 17.42 -3.19
C ARG A 5 26.42 17.08 -2.08
N LEU A 6 26.01 18.08 -1.29
CA LEU A 6 24.99 17.90 -0.25
C LEU A 6 23.65 17.48 -0.85
N CYS A 7 23.19 18.13 -1.93
CA CYS A 7 21.97 17.75 -2.63
C CYS A 7 22.03 16.31 -3.18
N ILE A 8 23.16 15.91 -3.76
CA ILE A 8 23.36 14.56 -4.28
C ILE A 8 23.30 13.51 -3.17
N VAL A 9 23.94 13.77 -2.02
CA VAL A 9 23.90 12.86 -0.86
C VAL A 9 22.48 12.75 -0.29
N VAL A 10 21.76 13.86 -0.14
CA VAL A 10 20.38 13.86 0.35
C VAL A 10 19.46 13.08 -0.60
N LEU A 11 19.56 13.31 -1.90
CA LEU A 11 18.77 12.59 -2.89
C LEU A 11 19.09 11.08 -2.88
N ALA A 12 20.36 10.70 -2.76
CA ALA A 12 20.76 9.30 -2.66
C ALA A 12 20.18 8.61 -1.41
N CYS A 13 20.19 9.29 -0.25
CA CYS A 13 19.60 8.76 0.99
C CYS A 13 18.08 8.54 0.88
N VAL A 14 17.36 9.44 0.19
CA VAL A 14 15.91 9.32 -0.01
C VAL A 14 15.56 8.12 -0.90
N VAL A 15 16.31 7.92 -1.99
CA VAL A 15 16.07 6.80 -2.93
C VAL A 15 16.31 5.45 -2.26
N VAL A 16 17.39 5.30 -1.48
CA VAL A 16 17.70 4.04 -0.76
C VAL A 16 16.61 3.70 0.27
N SER A 17 16.07 4.70 0.96
CA SER A 17 15.02 4.50 1.99
C SER A 17 13.71 3.99 1.40
N ALA A 18 13.37 4.39 0.18
CA ALA A 18 12.16 3.92 -0.51
C ALA A 18 12.29 2.47 -1.02
N ALA A 19 13.49 2.05 -1.40
CA ALA A 19 13.77 0.69 -1.91
C ALA A 19 13.78 -0.39 -0.81
N ALA A 20 13.81 -0.02 0.47
CA ALA A 20 13.94 -0.96 1.59
C ALA A 20 12.62 -1.64 2.03
N GLN A 21 11.49 -1.37 1.37
CA GLN A 21 10.19 -1.93 1.75
C GLN A 21 9.96 -3.28 1.06
N SER A 22 10.67 -4.32 1.51
CA SER A 22 10.46 -5.71 1.07
C SER A 22 10.65 -6.68 2.24
N GLY A 23 10.07 -7.87 2.15
CA GLY A 23 10.16 -8.90 3.18
C GLY A 23 10.09 -10.29 2.57
N THR A 24 10.83 -11.23 3.18
CA THR A 24 10.80 -12.66 2.82
C THR A 24 10.33 -13.46 4.03
N ASN A 25 9.86 -14.70 3.81
CA ASN A 25 9.34 -15.58 4.86
C ASN A 25 8.19 -14.95 5.68
N VAL A 26 7.37 -14.09 5.05
CA VAL A 26 6.21 -13.47 5.67
C VAL A 26 5.01 -14.42 5.58
N ARG A 27 4.21 -14.52 6.65
CA ARG A 27 2.97 -15.30 6.66
C ARG A 27 1.87 -14.55 5.91
N ALA A 28 1.29 -15.17 4.89
CA ALA A 28 0.07 -14.71 4.24
C ALA A 28 -1.09 -15.66 4.58
N SER A 29 -2.18 -15.12 5.11
CA SER A 29 -3.45 -15.82 5.31
C SER A 29 -4.53 -15.19 4.43
N TYR A 30 -5.67 -15.86 4.31
CA TYR A 30 -6.80 -15.37 3.52
C TYR A 30 -7.92 -14.83 4.41
N HIS A 31 -8.70 -13.91 3.85
CA HIS A 31 -9.99 -13.47 4.36
C HIS A 31 -10.92 -13.25 3.16
N GLU A 32 -12.15 -13.75 3.24
CA GLU A 32 -13.11 -13.72 2.13
C GLU A 32 -13.88 -12.40 2.09
N TYR A 33 -13.28 -11.37 1.48
CA TYR A 33 -13.96 -10.09 1.27
C TYR A 33 -15.04 -10.13 0.16
N ASN A 34 -14.95 -11.10 -0.76
CA ASN A 34 -15.86 -11.27 -1.91
C ASN A 34 -16.18 -9.96 -2.67
N PRO A 35 -15.16 -9.19 -3.12
CA PRO A 35 -15.35 -7.85 -3.66
C PRO A 35 -16.27 -7.83 -4.88
N GLN A 36 -16.28 -8.87 -5.71
CA GLN A 36 -17.18 -8.98 -6.86
C GLN A 36 -18.66 -8.92 -6.45
N ASN A 37 -19.02 -9.52 -5.30
CA ASN A 37 -20.40 -9.61 -4.83
C ASN A 37 -20.90 -8.29 -4.23
N ILE A 38 -19.98 -7.41 -3.82
CA ILE A 38 -20.26 -6.11 -3.21
C ILE A 38 -19.89 -4.94 -4.15
N ASN A 39 -19.78 -5.19 -5.46
CA ASN A 39 -19.41 -4.17 -6.45
C ASN A 39 -18.10 -3.41 -6.10
N TRP A 40 -17.13 -4.14 -5.53
CA TRP A 40 -15.85 -3.64 -5.02
C TRP A 40 -16.00 -2.50 -4.01
N ASP A 41 -17.15 -2.39 -3.33
CA ASP A 41 -17.41 -1.34 -2.34
C ASP A 41 -16.59 -1.62 -1.07
N LEU A 42 -15.58 -0.77 -0.85
CA LEU A 42 -14.69 -0.86 0.32
C LEU A 42 -15.46 -0.66 1.63
N SER A 43 -16.52 0.16 1.62
CA SER A 43 -17.35 0.43 2.80
C SER A 43 -18.22 -0.77 3.14
N ALA A 44 -18.76 -1.48 2.13
CA ALA A 44 -19.57 -2.68 2.33
C ALA A 44 -18.76 -3.81 3.00
N ALA A 45 -17.48 -3.95 2.67
CA ALA A 45 -16.56 -4.89 3.31
C ALA A 45 -15.98 -4.39 4.65
N SER A 46 -16.36 -3.18 5.10
CA SER A 46 -15.81 -2.54 6.31
C SER A 46 -14.28 -2.53 6.37
N VAL A 47 -13.61 -2.39 5.22
CA VAL A 47 -12.15 -2.38 5.22
C VAL A 47 -11.65 -1.08 5.84
N TYR A 48 -10.56 -1.14 6.59
CA TYR A 48 -9.98 0.03 7.28
C TYR A 48 -9.73 1.21 6.32
N CYS A 49 -9.29 0.94 5.09
CA CYS A 49 -8.99 1.97 4.11
C CYS A 49 -10.22 2.64 3.47
N ALA A 50 -11.45 2.18 3.77
CA ALA A 50 -12.67 2.76 3.22
C ALA A 50 -12.81 4.25 3.56
N THR A 51 -12.33 4.68 4.73
CA THR A 51 -12.32 6.10 5.16
C THR A 51 -11.69 7.05 4.12
N TRP A 52 -10.69 6.59 3.36
CA TRP A 52 -9.97 7.43 2.40
C TRP A 52 -10.14 7.00 0.94
N ASP A 53 -10.31 5.71 0.67
CA ASP A 53 -10.29 5.16 -0.69
C ASP A 53 -11.66 4.66 -1.20
N ALA A 54 -12.73 4.69 -0.39
CA ALA A 54 -14.06 4.20 -0.83
C ALA A 54 -14.57 4.89 -2.12
N ASN A 55 -14.27 6.18 -2.29
CA ASN A 55 -14.73 6.98 -3.42
C ASN A 55 -13.80 6.90 -4.65
N ARG A 56 -12.79 6.02 -4.64
CA ARG A 56 -11.96 5.79 -5.84
C ARG A 56 -12.81 5.23 -6.99
N PRO A 57 -12.49 5.57 -8.25
CA PRO A 57 -13.20 5.03 -9.41
C PRO A 57 -13.28 3.50 -9.37
N LEU A 58 -14.38 2.93 -9.86
CA LEU A 58 -14.58 1.47 -9.89
C LEU A 58 -13.41 0.75 -10.58
N GLU A 59 -12.88 1.32 -11.68
CA GLU A 59 -11.74 0.77 -12.40
C GLU A 59 -10.51 0.62 -11.48
N TRP A 60 -10.26 1.57 -10.60
CA TRP A 60 -9.17 1.52 -9.63
C TRP A 60 -9.43 0.43 -8.59
N ARG A 61 -10.64 0.39 -8.01
CA ARG A 61 -11.00 -0.58 -6.94
C ARG A 61 -10.96 -2.03 -7.42
N ARG A 62 -11.19 -2.28 -8.71
CA ARG A 62 -11.18 -3.63 -9.31
C ARG A 62 -9.89 -4.00 -10.05
N ARG A 63 -8.92 -3.09 -10.14
CA ARG A 63 -7.71 -3.30 -10.94
C ARG A 63 -6.86 -4.48 -10.44
N HIS A 64 -6.85 -4.68 -9.13
CA HIS A 64 -6.09 -5.74 -8.45
C HIS A 64 -6.94 -6.43 -7.38
N GLY A 65 -6.51 -7.62 -6.94
CA GLY A 65 -7.07 -8.28 -5.76
C GLY A 65 -6.82 -7.47 -4.49
N TRP A 66 -7.65 -7.69 -3.47
CA TRP A 66 -7.56 -6.98 -2.20
C TRP A 66 -6.78 -7.78 -1.17
N THR A 67 -6.04 -7.07 -0.31
CA THR A 67 -5.35 -7.67 0.83
C THR A 67 -5.35 -6.72 2.01
N ALA A 68 -5.47 -7.27 3.22
CA ALA A 68 -5.03 -6.57 4.42
C ALA A 68 -3.50 -6.64 4.50
N PHE A 69 -2.87 -5.65 5.13
CA PHE A 69 -1.42 -5.61 5.30
C PHE A 69 -1.06 -5.31 6.75
N CYS A 70 -0.20 -6.15 7.32
CA CYS A 70 0.30 -6.03 8.69
C CYS A 70 1.72 -6.62 8.85
N ALA A 71 2.48 -6.74 7.76
CA ALA A 71 3.85 -7.24 7.82
C ALA A 71 4.76 -6.24 8.54
N PRO A 72 5.81 -6.67 9.25
CA PRO A 72 6.66 -5.76 10.03
C PRO A 72 7.46 -4.75 9.17
N GLY A 73 7.75 -5.08 7.91
CA GLY A 73 8.46 -4.20 6.99
C GLY A 73 7.51 -3.46 6.06
N GLY A 74 7.53 -2.12 6.08
CA GLY A 74 6.71 -1.26 5.22
C GLY A 74 5.77 -0.32 5.98
N PRO A 75 5.07 0.58 5.26
CA PRO A 75 4.12 1.50 5.86
C PRO A 75 2.95 0.74 6.49
N GLN A 76 2.39 1.27 7.58
CA GLN A 76 1.28 0.65 8.30
C GLN A 76 0.04 1.57 8.31
N GLY A 77 -1.11 0.97 8.57
CA GLY A 77 -2.38 1.69 8.71
C GLY A 77 -2.68 2.57 7.51
N GLN A 78 -3.03 3.83 7.75
CA GLN A 78 -3.40 4.77 6.70
C GLN A 78 -2.31 4.95 5.64
N ALA A 79 -1.03 4.95 6.05
CA ALA A 79 0.08 5.18 5.12
C ALA A 79 0.23 4.04 4.09
N ALA A 80 -0.33 2.86 4.37
CA ALA A 80 -0.36 1.71 3.46
C ALA A 80 -1.59 1.66 2.56
N CYS A 81 -2.65 2.42 2.85
CA CYS A 81 -3.88 2.39 2.07
C CYS A 81 -3.64 2.76 0.59
N GLY A 82 -4.26 1.97 -0.30
CA GLY A 82 -4.16 2.14 -1.75
C GLY A 82 -2.80 1.83 -2.37
N ARG A 83 -1.82 1.35 -1.61
CA ARG A 83 -0.53 0.89 -2.14
C ARG A 83 -0.64 -0.52 -2.74
N CYS A 84 0.31 -0.83 -3.61
CA CYS A 84 0.43 -2.13 -4.26
C CYS A 84 1.58 -2.94 -3.67
N LEU A 85 1.43 -4.26 -3.64
CA LEU A 85 2.43 -5.24 -3.21
C LEU A 85 2.67 -6.25 -4.34
N ARG A 86 3.89 -6.80 -4.43
CA ARG A 86 4.27 -7.83 -5.38
C ARG A 86 4.95 -8.99 -4.67
#